data_AF-A0A2N1W1U9-F1
#
_entry.id   AF-A0A2N1W1U9-F1
#
_cell.length_a   1.000
_cell.length_b   1.000
_cell.length_c   1.000
_cell.angle_alpha   90.00
_cell.angle_beta   90.00
_cell.angle_gamma   90.00
#
_symmetry.space_group_name_H-M   'P 1'
#
loop_
_entity.id
_entity.type
_entity.pdbx_description
1 polymer ?
#
loop_
_entity_poly.entity_id
_entity_poly.type
_entity_poly.pdbx_seq_one_letter_code
_entity_poly.pdbx_strand_id
1 'polypeptide(L)'
;MWLTGTAQTALHAVVCIAQHGGGEPMRVDDVAARLATPRNYLSKTMHQLARSGVLASIRGPHGGFKLGRPAAEIALVDVVDPFTAR
;
A
#
# COMPACT_ATOMS: atom_id res chain seq x y z
N MET A 1 11.70 14.46 10.10
CA MET A 1 10.47 13.86 9.54
C MET A 1 9.91 12.91 10.57
N TRP A 2 8.77 13.22 11.18
CA TRP A 2 8.10 12.33 12.13
C TRP A 2 7.17 11.43 11.31
N LEU A 3 7.35 10.11 11.39
CA LEU A 3 6.44 9.17 10.74
C LEU A 3 5.20 9.02 11.63
N THR A 4 4.02 9.33 11.10
CA THR A 4 2.75 9.01 11.76
C THR A 4 2.52 7.49 11.72
N GLY A 5 1.71 6.95 12.63
CA GLY A 5 1.35 5.53 12.60
C GLY A 5 0.81 5.09 11.23
N THR A 6 0.05 5.97 10.57
CA THR A 6 -0.46 5.73 9.21
C THR A 6 0.64 5.67 8.16
N ALA A 7 1.64 6.54 8.22
CA ALA A 7 2.77 6.51 7.30
C ALA A 7 3.59 5.21 7.46
N GLN A 8 3.77 4.74 8.69
CA GLN A 8 4.45 3.46 8.95
C GLN A 8 3.64 2.27 8.41
N THR A 9 2.32 2.23 8.65
CA THR A 9 1.45 1.19 8.08
C THR A 9 1.45 1.23 6.56
N ALA A 10 1.44 2.42 5.95
CA ALA A 10 1.52 2.59 4.49
C ALA A 10 2.81 2.00 3.92
N LEU A 11 3.95 2.28 4.57
CA LEU A 11 5.24 1.73 4.19
C LEU A 11 5.25 0.21 4.28
N HIS A 12 4.79 -0.35 5.41
CA HIS A 12 4.69 -1.80 5.59
C HIS A 12 3.79 -2.45 4.54
N ALA A 13 2.67 -1.80 4.17
CA ALA A 13 1.77 -2.30 3.13
C ALA A 13 2.44 -2.33 1.75
N VAL A 14 3.15 -1.26 1.36
CA VAL A 14 3.88 -1.21 0.08
C VAL A 14 4.96 -2.29 0.03
N VAL A 15 5.73 -2.46 1.10
CA VAL A 15 6.77 -3.51 1.18
C VAL A 15 6.15 -4.91 1.11
N CYS A 16 5.05 -5.15 1.83
CA CYS A 16 4.34 -6.43 1.81
C CYS A 16 3.87 -6.78 0.39
N ILE A 17 3.33 -5.81 -0.34
CA ILE A 17 2.87 -5.99 -1.73
C ILE A 17 4.07 -6.17 -2.68
N ALA A 18 5.15 -5.40 -2.52
CA ALA A 18 6.35 -5.52 -3.34
C ALA A 18 7.01 -6.89 -3.25
N GLN A 19 7.00 -7.49 -2.05
CA GLN A 19 7.52 -8.83 -1.81
C GLN A 19 6.54 -9.94 -2.27
N HIS A 20 5.30 -9.58 -2.64
CA HIS A 20 4.32 -10.53 -3.14
C HIS A 20 4.49 -10.77 -4.64
N GLY A 21 5.27 -11.80 -4.97
CA GLY A 21 5.15 -12.52 -6.25
C GLY A 21 5.41 -11.73 -7.54
N GLY A 22 6.06 -10.56 -7.48
CA GLY A 22 6.56 -9.87 -8.67
C GLY A 22 5.50 -9.21 -9.57
N GLY A 23 4.32 -8.88 -9.05
CA GLY A 23 3.32 -8.08 -9.78
C GLY A 23 1.87 -8.56 -9.67
N GLU A 24 1.63 -9.70 -9.02
CA GLU A 24 0.29 -10.19 -8.75
C GLU A 24 -0.45 -9.31 -7.72
N PRO A 25 -1.75 -9.04 -7.90
CA PRO A 25 -2.54 -8.28 -6.93
C PRO A 25 -2.69 -9.05 -5.61
N MET A 26 -2.45 -8.35 -4.51
CA MET A 26 -2.69 -8.87 -3.16
C MET A 26 -3.98 -8.29 -2.58
N ARG A 27 -4.85 -9.12 -1.98
CA ARG A 27 -6.11 -8.62 -1.40
C ARG A 27 -5.83 -7.85 -0.11
N VAL A 28 -6.68 -6.86 0.18
CA VAL A 28 -6.59 -6.08 1.42
C VAL A 28 -6.65 -6.99 2.65
N ASP A 29 -7.48 -8.03 2.61
CA ASP A 29 -7.64 -8.97 3.73
C ASP A 29 -6.33 -9.72 4.02
N ASP A 30 -5.62 -10.13 2.98
CA ASP A 30 -4.33 -10.83 3.12
C ASP A 30 -3.26 -9.89 3.69
N VAL A 31 -3.22 -8.64 3.23
CA VAL A 31 -2.27 -7.64 3.74
C VAL A 31 -2.61 -7.29 5.20
N ALA A 32 -3.90 -7.14 5.53
CA ALA A 32 -4.38 -6.84 6.87
C ALA A 32 -3.98 -7.95 7.86
N ALA A 33 -4.15 -9.20 7.46
CA ALA A 33 -3.74 -10.36 8.26
C ALA A 33 -2.23 -10.38 8.49
N ARG A 34 -1.41 -10.15 7.45
CA ARG A 34 0.06 -10.13 7.59
C ARG A 34 0.57 -8.98 8.44
N LEU A 35 -0.07 -7.82 8.38
CA LEU A 35 0.34 -6.63 9.11
C LEU A 35 -0.35 -6.48 10.47
N ALA A 36 -1.16 -7.46 10.89
CA ALA A 36 -1.98 -7.41 12.11
C ALA A 36 -2.73 -6.07 12.26
N THR A 37 -3.25 -5.56 11.15
CA THR A 37 -3.82 -4.20 11.05
C THR A 37 -5.31 -4.29 10.73
N PRO A 38 -6.18 -3.46 11.35
CA PRO A 38 -7.60 -3.46 11.03
C PRO A 38 -7.86 -3.23 9.54
N ARG A 39 -8.60 -4.16 8.92
CA ARG A 39 -8.91 -4.16 7.48
C ARG A 39 -9.41 -2.80 6.98
N ASN A 40 -10.36 -2.19 7.67
CA ASN A 40 -10.98 -0.94 7.22
C ASN A 40 -9.98 0.22 7.23
N TYR A 41 -9.06 0.23 8.19
CA TYR A 41 -8.00 1.22 8.25
C TYR A 41 -7.00 1.01 7.12
N LEU A 42 -6.52 -0.23 6.94
CA LEU A 42 -5.60 -0.56 5.87
C LEU A 42 -6.19 -0.31 4.48
N SER A 43 -7.47 -0.63 4.28
CA SER A 43 -8.19 -0.36 3.02
C SER A 43 -8.12 1.12 2.65
N LYS A 44 -8.38 2.02 3.59
CA LYS A 44 -8.26 3.49 3.36
C LYS A 44 -6.83 3.87 2.98
N THR A 45 -5.84 3.36 3.71
CA THR A 45 -4.42 3.60 3.42
C THR A 45 -4.03 3.13 2.02
N MET A 46 -4.43 1.91 1.63
CA MET A 46 -4.12 1.34 0.30
C MET A 46 -4.83 2.10 -0.83
N HIS A 47 -6.06 2.55 -0.63
CA HIS A 47 -6.76 3.40 -1.60
C HIS A 47 -6.10 4.77 -1.76
N GLN A 48 -5.59 5.36 -0.69
CA GLN A 48 -4.85 6.61 -0.75
C GLN A 48 -3.53 6.46 -1.51
N LEU A 49 -2.80 5.37 -1.28
CA LEU A 49 -1.61 5.00 -2.05
C LEU A 49 -1.93 4.70 -3.53
N ALA A 50 -3.11 4.15 -3.82
CA ALA A 50 -3.53 3.93 -5.20
C ALA A 50 -3.85 5.26 -5.91
N ARG A 51 -4.44 6.22 -5.19
CA ARG A 51 -4.68 7.58 -5.71
C ARG A 51 -3.39 8.34 -5.98
N SER A 52 -2.32 8.12 -5.20
CA SER A 52 -0.99 8.71 -5.45
C SER A 52 -0.17 7.96 -6.51
N GLY A 53 -0.67 6.85 -7.06
CA GLY A 53 0.02 6.06 -8.08
C GLY A 53 1.11 5.12 -7.54
N VAL A 54 1.30 5.05 -6.21
CA VAL A 54 2.21 4.07 -5.59
C VAL A 54 1.67 2.66 -5.75
N LEU A 55 0.36 2.49 -5.58
CA LEU A 55 -0.33 1.22 -5.82
C LEU A 55 -1.28 1.34 -7.02
N ALA A 56 -1.69 0.20 -7.56
CA ALA A 56 -2.77 0.08 -8.52
C ALA A 56 -3.83 -0.88 -7.97
N SER A 57 -5.10 -0.46 -8.05
CA SER A 57 -6.25 -1.27 -7.62
C SER A 57 -6.75 -2.09 -8.81
N ILE A 58 -6.74 -3.41 -8.68
CA ILE A 58 -7.28 -4.35 -9.68
C ILE A 58 -8.66 -4.82 -9.22
N ARG A 59 -9.65 -4.69 -10.11
CA ARG A 59 -11.02 -5.13 -9.84
C ARG A 59 -11.23 -6.60 -10.24
N GLY A 60 -12.23 -7.23 -9.64
CA GLY A 60 -12.66 -8.59 -9.97
C GLY A 60 -12.37 -9.61 -8.86
N PRO A 61 -12.74 -10.89 -9.07
CA PRO A 61 -12.63 -11.95 -8.07
C PRO A 61 -11.19 -12.19 -7.59
N HIS A 62 -10.20 -12.00 -8.47
CA HIS A 62 -8.76 -12.10 -8.17
C HIS A 62 -8.11 -10.70 -8.08
N GLY A 63 -8.92 -9.68 -7.81
CA GLY A 63 -8.47 -8.31 -7.63
C GLY A 63 -7.76 -8.08 -6.30
N GLY A 64 -7.35 -6.84 -6.09
CA GLY A 64 -6.54 -6.43 -4.95
C GLY A 64 -5.68 -5.23 -5.30
N PHE A 65 -4.52 -5.14 -4.68
CA PHE A 65 -3.55 -4.08 -4.92
C PHE A 65 -2.22 -4.67 -5.34
N LYS A 66 -1.60 -4.04 -6.33
CA LYS A 66 -0.21 -4.28 -6.74
C LYS A 66 0.55 -2.96 -6.78
N LEU A 67 1.87 -3.00 -6.98
CA LEU A 67 2.62 -1.78 -7.24
C LEU A 67 2.11 -1.09 -8.51
N GLY A 68 1.95 0.22 -8.46
CA GLY A 68 1.53 1.03 -9.62
C GLY A 68 2.63 1.20 -10.66
N ARG A 69 3.89 1.00 -10.25
CA ARG A 69 5.11 1.10 -11.06
C ARG A 69 6.22 0.21 -10.47
N PRO A 70 7.34 -0.02 -11.16
CA PRO A 70 8.44 -0.83 -10.64
C PRO A 70 8.91 -0.35 -9.27
N ALA A 71 9.25 -1.28 -8.36
CA ALA A 71 9.67 -0.95 -7.00
C ALA A 71 10.87 0.01 -6.96
N ALA A 72 11.78 -0.10 -7.93
CA ALA A 72 12.95 0.78 -8.07
C ALA A 72 12.59 2.25 -8.38
N GLU A 73 11.37 2.53 -8.84
CA GLU A 73 10.89 3.87 -9.16
C GLU A 73 10.00 4.46 -8.05
N ILE A 74 9.76 3.72 -6.98
CA ILE A 74 8.95 4.17 -5.84
C ILE A 74 9.90 4.73 -4.79
N ALA A 75 9.97 6.06 -4.68
CA ALA A 75 10.74 6.70 -3.63
C ALA A 75 9.98 6.63 -2.30
N LEU A 76 10.70 6.63 -1.17
CA LEU A 76 10.09 6.64 0.16
C LEU A 76 9.14 7.83 0.36
N VAL A 77 9.48 8.99 -0.22
CA VAL A 77 8.65 10.19 -0.17
C VAL A 77 7.28 9.96 -0.81
N ASP A 78 7.19 9.19 -1.91
CA ASP A 78 5.92 8.93 -2.60
C ASP A 78 4.93 8.15 -1.73
N VAL A 79 5.46 7.32 -0.81
CA VAL A 79 4.67 6.51 0.13
C VAL A 79 4.22 7.33 1.33
N VAL A 80 5.06 8.26 1.81
CA VAL A 80 4.82 8.99 3.07
C VAL A 80 4.13 10.34 2.87
N ASP A 81 4.42 11.04 1.78
CA ASP A 81 3.84 12.37 1.46
C ASP A 81 2.30 12.39 1.52
N PRO A 82 1.57 11.36 1.03
CA PRO A 82 0.12 11.31 1.14
C PRO A 82 -0.42 11.37 2.58
N PHE A 83 0.40 11.02 3.58
CA PHE A 83 0.00 10.93 4.99
C PHE A 83 0.68 11.96 5.89
N THR A 84 1.43 12.89 5.30
CA THR A 84 2.16 13.94 6.03
C THR A 84 1.71 15.35 5.67
N ALA A 85 0.73 15.50 4.77
CA ALA A 85 0.10 16.79 4.49
C ALA A 85 -0.68 17.32 5.71
N ARG A 86 -0.32 18.57 6.06
CA ARG A 86 -0.76 19.49 7.12
C ARG A 86 -2.20 19.38 7.61
#